data_AF-A0A942CX79-F1
#
_entry.id   AF-A0A942CX79-F1
#
_cell.length_a   1.000
_cell.length_b   1.000
_cell.length_c   1.000
_cell.angle_alpha   90.00
_cell.angle_beta   90.00
_cell.angle_gamma   90.00
#
_symmetry.space_group_name_H-M   'P 1'
#
loop_
_entity.id
_entity.type
_entity.pdbx_description
1 polymer ?
#
loop_
_entity_poly.entity_id
_entity_poly.type
_entity_poly.pdbx_seq_one_letter_code
_entity_poly.pdbx_strand_id
1 'polypeptide(L)'
;MAAVIPLPAKASEAKGLLYWMERALKERARVLASPDEEAIHDLRVALRRCRSLASVFEEVDPNPAWRDLRKASRKLFRSLGAIRDSQVQESWVLKLAGADNVLRTQILYAVKAGRDRQEREAKKNAAKFDEKAWTKLALALRSRLKLIPIDGPAAQCLALERLEEAAELHRRALRTEKPKPWHELRIGVKHFRYTVENLLPKQHASWSSDLKRVQDLLGDVHDLDVLLDTIRGAAPESPALDQWKETIARERTERIATYRQLTLGTTSLWNQWRLGLPTNGHVAEAAQARLLATAKAADPNRAKTAGTARLAKKLFKELKRAAASPIFKEQRLEVLATAVFLLHGIDPENSGKRAYKDARKFLTKLPPPPGWTGDEWRLLALTIRYQRGAAPSAESGRFAELEPAQQNRLLLIAGILRTVRSLQKMGVAPNVKIRVEPNPDSISILVEGFSEAQAAPNALVAGKRMLESALGKSIAFHALEKVEPMLPLEFPSATSKTLAAGAD
;
A
#
# COMPACT_ATOMS: atom_id res chain seq x y z
N MET A 1 30.92 -28.46 -22.77
CA MET A 1 29.46 -28.66 -22.91
C MET A 1 28.82 -27.28 -22.99
N ALA A 2 28.19 -26.97 -24.12
CA ALA A 2 27.64 -25.64 -24.39
C ALA A 2 26.50 -25.29 -23.42
N ALA A 3 26.63 -24.15 -22.75
CA ALA A 3 25.60 -23.60 -21.89
C ALA A 3 24.39 -23.21 -22.74
N VAL A 4 23.30 -23.97 -22.59
CA VAL A 4 22.00 -23.60 -23.16
C VAL A 4 21.46 -22.45 -22.32
N ILE A 5 21.67 -21.22 -22.81
CA ILE A 5 21.02 -20.02 -22.28
C ILE A 5 19.55 -20.10 -22.71
N PRO A 6 18.57 -20.21 -21.79
CA PRO A 6 17.18 -20.19 -22.17
C PRO A 6 16.85 -18.78 -22.71
N LEU A 7 16.36 -18.74 -23.94
CA LEU A 7 15.83 -17.51 -24.54
C LEU A 7 14.76 -16.90 -23.62
N PRO A 8 14.77 -15.58 -23.38
CA PRO A 8 13.72 -14.94 -22.61
C PRO A 8 12.38 -15.19 -23.30
N ALA A 9 11.43 -15.78 -22.56
CA ALA A 9 10.05 -15.86 -22.99
C ALA A 9 9.61 -14.45 -23.45
N LYS A 10 9.06 -14.35 -24.68
CA LYS A 10 8.52 -13.09 -25.23
C LYS A 10 7.79 -12.36 -24.12
N ALA A 11 8.27 -11.17 -23.77
CA ALA A 11 7.64 -10.34 -22.74
C ALA A 11 6.17 -10.14 -23.13
N SER A 12 5.28 -10.89 -22.47
CA SER A 12 3.84 -10.68 -22.59
C SER A 12 3.59 -9.21 -22.30
N GLU A 13 3.02 -8.46 -23.25
CA GLU A 13 2.54 -7.10 -22.98
C GLU A 13 1.82 -7.09 -21.64
N ALA A 14 2.25 -6.22 -20.73
CA ALA A 14 1.70 -6.15 -19.40
C ALA A 14 0.24 -5.68 -19.48
N LYS A 15 -0.68 -6.65 -19.44
CA LYS A 15 -2.13 -6.41 -19.51
C LYS A 15 -2.61 -5.75 -18.22
N GLY A 16 -2.84 -4.44 -18.28
CA GLY A 16 -3.33 -3.63 -17.15
C GLY A 16 -4.81 -3.82 -16.83
N LEU A 17 -5.30 -3.16 -15.78
CA LEU A 17 -6.69 -3.29 -15.30
C LEU A 17 -7.74 -3.07 -16.41
N LEU A 18 -7.57 -2.02 -17.22
CA LEU A 18 -8.55 -1.64 -18.25
C LEU A 18 -8.73 -2.75 -19.29
N TYR A 19 -7.65 -3.42 -19.70
CA TYR A 19 -7.72 -4.58 -20.58
C TYR A 19 -8.58 -5.69 -19.95
N TRP A 20 -8.38 -5.99 -18.66
CA TRP A 20 -9.14 -7.04 -17.98
C TRP A 20 -10.60 -6.66 -17.77
N MET A 21 -10.89 -5.36 -17.59
CA MET A 21 -12.25 -4.86 -17.49
C MET A 21 -13.00 -5.02 -18.81
N GLU A 22 -12.34 -4.74 -19.94
CA GLU A 22 -12.89 -4.95 -21.28
C GLU A 22 -13.06 -6.44 -21.60
N ARG A 23 -12.03 -7.26 -21.31
CA ARG A 23 -12.10 -8.72 -21.45
C ARG A 23 -13.26 -9.29 -20.63
N ALA A 24 -13.51 -8.80 -19.42
CA ALA A 24 -14.65 -9.26 -18.62
C ALA A 24 -16.01 -9.02 -19.31
N LEU A 25 -16.17 -7.94 -20.08
CA LEU A 25 -17.40 -7.72 -20.87
C LEU A 25 -17.50 -8.67 -22.05
N LYS A 26 -16.38 -8.89 -22.77
CA LYS A 26 -16.30 -9.84 -23.89
C LYS A 26 -16.63 -11.28 -23.47
N GLU A 27 -16.01 -11.74 -22.38
CA GLU A 27 -16.23 -13.10 -21.87
C GLU A 27 -17.60 -13.27 -21.23
N ARG A 28 -18.17 -12.19 -20.66
CA ARG A 28 -19.57 -12.19 -20.23
C ARG A 28 -20.52 -12.41 -21.41
N ALA A 29 -20.29 -11.77 -22.56
CA ALA A 29 -21.10 -11.99 -23.74
C ALA A 29 -21.00 -13.45 -24.23
N ARG A 30 -19.80 -14.05 -24.19
CA ARG A 30 -19.61 -15.49 -24.46
C ARG A 30 -20.43 -16.36 -23.50
N VAL A 31 -20.34 -16.15 -22.19
CA VAL A 31 -21.12 -16.91 -21.19
C VAL A 31 -22.63 -16.77 -21.38
N LEU A 32 -23.11 -15.62 -21.85
CA LEU A 32 -24.54 -15.43 -22.16
C LEU A 32 -24.98 -16.24 -23.39
N ALA A 33 -24.12 -16.33 -24.41
CA ALA A 33 -24.36 -17.10 -25.62
C ALA A 33 -24.24 -18.62 -25.36
N SER A 34 -23.11 -19.05 -24.81
CA SER A 34 -22.78 -20.44 -24.47
C SER A 34 -21.94 -20.47 -23.18
N PRO A 35 -22.49 -20.95 -22.04
CA PRO A 35 -21.77 -21.04 -20.78
C PRO A 35 -20.89 -22.30 -20.72
N ASP A 36 -19.99 -22.47 -21.69
CA ASP A 36 -19.02 -23.57 -21.65
C ASP A 36 -17.93 -23.35 -20.59
N GLU A 37 -17.18 -24.40 -20.28
CA GLU A 37 -16.14 -24.38 -19.25
C GLU A 37 -15.05 -23.33 -19.51
N GLU A 38 -14.68 -23.14 -20.78
CA GLU A 38 -13.65 -22.16 -21.17
C GLU A 38 -14.15 -20.73 -20.97
N ALA A 39 -15.36 -20.41 -21.41
CA ALA A 39 -15.98 -19.09 -21.26
C ALA A 39 -16.16 -18.73 -19.77
N ILE A 40 -16.58 -19.69 -18.93
CA ILE A 40 -16.68 -19.52 -17.48
C ILE A 40 -15.30 -19.26 -16.87
N HIS A 41 -14.28 -20.03 -17.28
CA HIS A 41 -12.91 -19.87 -16.81
C HIS A 41 -12.37 -18.48 -17.14
N ASP A 42 -12.47 -18.07 -18.41
CA ASP A 42 -11.95 -16.80 -18.91
C ASP A 42 -12.62 -15.59 -18.26
N LEU A 43 -13.94 -15.63 -18.10
CA LEU A 43 -14.68 -14.58 -17.38
C LEU A 43 -14.25 -14.51 -15.91
N ARG A 44 -14.09 -15.67 -15.25
CA ARG A 44 -13.61 -15.72 -13.86
C ARG A 44 -12.20 -15.15 -13.75
N VAL A 45 -11.29 -15.47 -14.68
CA VAL A 45 -9.93 -14.93 -14.71
C VAL A 45 -9.97 -13.41 -14.85
N ALA A 46 -10.73 -12.87 -15.80
CA ALA A 46 -10.85 -11.43 -16.03
C ALA A 46 -11.42 -10.69 -14.80
N LEU A 47 -12.48 -11.22 -14.19
CA LEU A 47 -13.06 -10.63 -12.97
C LEU A 47 -12.11 -10.74 -11.78
N ARG A 48 -11.41 -11.87 -11.59
CA ARG A 48 -10.41 -12.04 -10.53
C ARG A 48 -9.32 -10.97 -10.64
N ARG A 49 -8.77 -10.77 -11.85
CA ARG A 49 -7.76 -9.76 -12.15
C ARG A 49 -8.21 -8.37 -11.70
N CYS A 50 -9.41 -7.97 -12.13
CA CYS A 50 -9.98 -6.67 -11.79
C CYS A 50 -10.12 -6.50 -10.28
N ARG A 51 -10.63 -7.52 -9.60
CA ARG A 51 -10.87 -7.50 -8.14
C ARG A 51 -9.58 -7.46 -7.34
N SER A 52 -8.57 -8.24 -7.72
CA SER A 52 -7.28 -8.28 -7.05
C SER A 52 -6.53 -6.97 -7.20
N LEU A 53 -6.46 -6.41 -8.41
CA LEU A 53 -5.89 -5.09 -8.65
C LEU A 53 -6.60 -4.00 -7.83
N ALA A 54 -7.93 -3.96 -7.86
CA ALA A 54 -8.67 -2.96 -7.08
C ALA A 54 -8.45 -3.08 -5.57
N SER A 55 -8.26 -4.31 -5.04
CA SER A 55 -7.95 -4.49 -3.63
C SER A 55 -6.61 -3.88 -3.25
N VAL A 56 -5.59 -4.07 -4.09
CA VAL A 56 -4.25 -3.51 -3.87
C VAL A 56 -4.26 -1.97 -3.99
N PHE A 57 -4.96 -1.43 -4.98
CA PHE A 57 -5.05 0.03 -5.15
C PHE A 57 -5.82 0.72 -4.02
N GLU A 58 -6.82 0.07 -3.41
CA GLU A 58 -7.58 0.60 -2.27
C GLU A 58 -6.69 0.83 -1.02
N GLU A 59 -5.54 0.15 -0.93
CA GLU A 59 -4.54 0.34 0.15
C GLU A 59 -3.66 1.59 -0.04
N VAL A 60 -3.77 2.27 -1.19
CA VAL A 60 -2.99 3.46 -1.54
C VAL A 60 -3.92 4.64 -1.86
N ASP A 61 -5.04 4.36 -2.52
CA ASP A 61 -5.97 5.35 -3.03
C ASP A 61 -7.38 5.17 -2.40
N PRO A 62 -7.85 6.12 -1.58
CA PRO A 62 -9.15 6.03 -0.91
C PRO A 62 -10.36 6.22 -1.83
N ASN A 63 -10.17 6.38 -3.15
CA ASN A 63 -11.29 6.62 -4.06
C ASN A 63 -12.32 5.46 -4.05
N PRO A 64 -13.62 5.77 -3.93
CA PRO A 64 -14.65 4.76 -3.82
C PRO A 64 -14.78 3.85 -5.06
N ALA A 65 -14.32 4.29 -6.25
CA ALA A 65 -14.38 3.50 -7.46
C ALA A 65 -13.65 2.15 -7.36
N TRP A 66 -12.58 2.04 -6.55
CA TRP A 66 -11.91 0.77 -6.28
C TRP A 66 -12.83 -0.22 -5.57
N ARG A 67 -13.46 0.24 -4.49
CA ARG A 67 -14.43 -0.54 -3.73
C ARG A 67 -15.66 -0.88 -4.57
N ASP A 68 -16.13 0.06 -5.38
CA ASP A 68 -17.33 -0.12 -6.21
C ASP A 68 -17.07 -1.10 -7.35
N LEU A 69 -15.86 -1.14 -7.94
CA LEU A 69 -15.42 -2.20 -8.85
C LEU A 69 -15.48 -3.59 -8.21
N ARG A 70 -14.99 -3.70 -6.97
CA ARG A 70 -15.07 -4.95 -6.20
C ARG A 70 -16.52 -5.32 -5.85
N LYS A 71 -17.41 -4.34 -5.62
CA LYS A 71 -18.83 -4.61 -5.35
C LYS A 71 -19.56 -5.07 -6.60
N ALA A 72 -19.40 -4.36 -7.72
CA ALA A 72 -20.07 -4.64 -8.98
C ALA A 72 -19.77 -6.06 -9.50
N SER A 73 -18.51 -6.49 -9.39
CA SER A 73 -18.07 -7.84 -9.80
C SER A 73 -18.39 -8.96 -8.81
N ARG A 74 -18.77 -8.66 -7.56
CA ARG A 74 -18.81 -9.66 -6.48
C ARG A 74 -19.79 -10.79 -6.76
N LYS A 75 -21.03 -10.45 -7.16
CA LYS A 75 -22.10 -11.43 -7.30
C LYS A 75 -21.81 -12.40 -8.44
N LEU A 76 -21.48 -11.87 -9.61
CA LEU A 76 -21.11 -12.66 -10.78
C LEU A 76 -19.87 -13.52 -10.52
N PHE A 77 -18.82 -12.96 -9.91
CA PHE A 77 -17.62 -13.72 -9.58
C PHE A 77 -17.90 -14.88 -8.61
N ARG A 78 -18.83 -14.72 -7.64
CA ARG A 78 -19.22 -15.77 -6.70
C ARG A 78 -20.05 -16.89 -7.35
N SER A 79 -20.94 -16.57 -8.30
CA SER A 79 -21.68 -17.62 -9.01
C SER A 79 -20.78 -18.46 -9.93
N LEU A 80 -19.81 -17.82 -10.61
CA LEU A 80 -18.75 -18.54 -11.34
C LEU A 80 -17.80 -19.28 -10.37
N GLY A 81 -17.70 -18.75 -9.14
CA GLY A 81 -17.19 -19.37 -7.92
C GLY A 81 -17.60 -20.83 -7.79
N ALA A 82 -18.90 -21.00 -7.54
CA ALA A 82 -19.55 -22.25 -7.21
C ALA A 82 -19.38 -23.33 -8.30
N ILE A 83 -19.48 -22.96 -9.58
CA ILE A 83 -19.29 -23.92 -10.69
C ILE A 83 -17.89 -24.52 -10.66
N ARG A 84 -16.86 -23.68 -10.51
CA ARG A 84 -15.48 -24.17 -10.43
C ARG A 84 -15.24 -25.02 -9.19
N ASP A 85 -15.81 -24.64 -8.06
CA ASP A 85 -15.64 -25.39 -6.82
C ASP A 85 -16.25 -26.80 -6.98
N SER A 86 -17.41 -26.91 -7.65
CA SER A 86 -18.01 -28.19 -8.03
C SER A 86 -17.17 -28.99 -9.05
N GLN A 87 -16.55 -28.34 -10.06
CA GLN A 87 -15.62 -29.01 -10.98
C GLN A 87 -14.38 -29.56 -10.26
N VAL A 88 -13.83 -28.78 -9.33
CA VAL A 88 -12.68 -29.20 -8.51
C VAL A 88 -13.05 -30.39 -7.63
N GLN A 89 -14.21 -30.35 -6.96
CA GLN A 89 -14.71 -31.48 -6.18
C GLN A 89 -14.90 -32.74 -7.04
N GLU A 90 -15.53 -32.62 -8.22
CA GLU A 90 -15.67 -33.75 -9.16
C GLU A 90 -14.30 -34.34 -9.52
N SER A 91 -13.31 -33.50 -9.86
CA SER A 91 -11.98 -33.96 -10.23
C SER A 91 -11.26 -34.73 -9.11
N TRP A 92 -11.38 -34.27 -7.87
CA TRP A 92 -10.80 -34.98 -6.72
C TRP A 92 -11.52 -36.28 -6.42
N VAL A 93 -12.85 -36.30 -6.49
CA VAL A 93 -13.64 -37.51 -6.23
C VAL A 93 -13.32 -38.60 -7.26
N LEU A 94 -13.16 -38.23 -8.53
CA LEU A 94 -12.75 -39.15 -9.60
C LEU A 94 -11.32 -39.66 -9.41
N LYS A 95 -10.42 -38.85 -8.88
CA LYS A 95 -9.01 -39.19 -8.67
C LYS A 95 -8.77 -40.10 -7.46
N LEU A 96 -9.52 -39.90 -6.38
CA LEU A 96 -9.25 -40.54 -5.09
C LEU A 96 -10.02 -41.84 -4.83
N ALA A 97 -11.09 -42.12 -5.58
CA ALA A 97 -11.88 -43.34 -5.40
C ALA A 97 -12.18 -44.07 -6.70
N GLY A 98 -12.14 -45.40 -6.61
CA GLY A 98 -12.54 -46.32 -7.67
C GLY A 98 -14.03 -46.29 -7.96
N ALA A 99 -14.43 -46.79 -9.13
CA ALA A 99 -15.82 -46.77 -9.61
C ALA A 99 -16.79 -47.62 -8.76
N ASP A 100 -16.25 -48.57 -8.02
CA ASP A 100 -16.90 -49.47 -7.07
C ASP A 100 -17.28 -48.79 -5.74
N ASN A 101 -16.74 -47.61 -5.44
CA ASN A 101 -17.03 -46.91 -4.19
C ASN A 101 -18.43 -46.24 -4.22
N VAL A 102 -19.34 -46.68 -3.34
CA VAL A 102 -20.72 -46.16 -3.26
C VAL A 102 -20.77 -44.65 -2.93
N LEU A 103 -19.89 -44.16 -2.04
CA LEU A 103 -19.84 -42.75 -1.68
C LEU A 103 -19.37 -41.87 -2.84
N ARG A 104 -18.46 -42.37 -3.69
CA ARG A 104 -18.05 -41.68 -4.92
C ARG A 104 -19.26 -41.38 -5.80
N THR A 105 -20.09 -42.38 -6.07
CA THR A 105 -21.28 -42.23 -6.92
C THR A 105 -22.28 -41.24 -6.32
N GLN A 106 -22.53 -41.31 -5.01
CA GLN A 106 -23.42 -40.37 -4.32
C GLN A 106 -22.94 -38.92 -4.40
N ILE A 107 -21.65 -38.68 -4.15
CA ILE A 107 -21.06 -37.34 -4.22
C ILE A 107 -21.09 -36.80 -5.65
N LEU A 108 -20.72 -37.62 -6.64
CA LEU A 108 -20.77 -37.20 -8.05
C LEU A 108 -22.19 -36.86 -8.51
N TYR A 109 -23.19 -37.63 -8.07
CA TYR A 109 -24.59 -37.31 -8.34
C TYR A 109 -24.99 -35.96 -7.72
N ALA A 110 -24.64 -35.72 -6.45
CA ALA A 110 -24.95 -34.46 -5.78
C ALA A 110 -24.26 -33.25 -6.44
N VAL A 111 -22.99 -33.40 -6.85
CA VAL A 111 -22.23 -32.36 -7.57
C VAL A 111 -22.86 -32.06 -8.93
N LYS A 112 -23.26 -33.08 -9.69
CA LYS A 112 -23.95 -32.91 -10.98
C LYS A 112 -25.33 -32.26 -10.81
N ALA A 113 -26.12 -32.67 -9.82
CA ALA A 113 -27.42 -32.08 -9.53
C ALA A 113 -27.33 -30.58 -9.17
N GLY A 114 -26.24 -30.17 -8.50
CA GLY A 114 -25.96 -28.77 -8.20
C GLY A 114 -25.56 -27.92 -9.42
N ARG A 115 -24.94 -28.53 -10.44
CA ARG A 115 -24.32 -27.84 -11.59
C ARG A 115 -25.33 -27.03 -12.39
N ASP A 116 -26.46 -27.63 -12.78
CA ASP A 116 -27.52 -26.96 -13.53
C ASP A 116 -28.01 -25.69 -12.83
N ARG A 117 -28.18 -25.75 -11.50
CA ARG A 117 -28.61 -24.60 -10.69
C ARG A 117 -27.54 -23.51 -10.69
N GLN A 118 -26.27 -23.88 -10.53
CA GLN A 118 -25.15 -22.94 -10.52
C GLN A 118 -24.97 -22.25 -11.88
N GLU A 119 -25.10 -22.98 -12.98
CA GLU A 119 -25.04 -22.44 -14.34
C GLU A 119 -26.18 -21.46 -14.62
N ARG A 120 -27.42 -21.81 -14.26
CA ARG A 120 -28.57 -20.90 -14.34
C ARG A 120 -28.35 -19.64 -13.52
N GLU A 121 -27.80 -19.76 -12.31
CA GLU A 121 -27.48 -18.62 -11.46
C GLU A 121 -26.36 -17.75 -12.06
N ALA A 122 -25.31 -18.36 -12.60
CA ALA A 122 -24.22 -17.64 -13.27
C ALA A 122 -24.73 -16.88 -14.49
N LYS A 123 -25.55 -17.51 -15.34
CA LYS A 123 -26.19 -16.86 -16.51
C LYS A 123 -27.09 -15.70 -16.08
N LYS A 124 -27.91 -15.90 -15.03
CA LYS A 124 -28.75 -14.83 -14.45
C LYS A 124 -27.93 -13.65 -13.92
N ASN A 125 -26.84 -13.92 -13.20
CA ASN A 125 -25.97 -12.87 -12.67
C ASN A 125 -25.15 -12.19 -13.77
N ALA A 126 -24.78 -12.91 -14.83
CA ALA A 126 -24.15 -12.34 -16.02
C ALA A 126 -25.12 -11.39 -16.70
N ALA A 127 -26.38 -11.78 -16.92
CA ALA A 127 -27.40 -10.93 -17.53
C ALA A 127 -27.66 -9.64 -16.72
N LYS A 128 -27.66 -9.74 -15.38
CA LYS A 128 -27.84 -8.60 -14.46
C LYS A 128 -26.60 -7.74 -14.24
N PHE A 129 -25.46 -8.08 -14.83
CA PHE A 129 -24.23 -7.31 -14.67
C PHE A 129 -24.35 -5.97 -15.42
N ASP A 130 -24.18 -4.88 -14.70
CA ASP A 130 -24.31 -3.52 -15.23
C ASP A 130 -23.06 -3.08 -16.01
N GLU A 131 -23.12 -3.22 -17.33
CA GLU A 131 -22.05 -2.84 -18.24
C GLU A 131 -21.78 -1.33 -18.26
N LYS A 132 -22.82 -0.50 -18.09
CA LYS A 132 -22.69 0.96 -18.11
C LYS A 132 -21.94 1.44 -16.87
N ALA A 133 -22.31 0.93 -15.70
CA ALA A 133 -21.60 1.22 -14.46
C ALA A 133 -20.14 0.71 -14.51
N TRP A 134 -19.92 -0.49 -15.06
CA TRP A 134 -18.57 -1.05 -15.23
C TRP A 134 -17.67 -0.18 -16.12
N THR A 135 -18.21 0.29 -17.24
CA THR A 135 -17.49 1.18 -18.18
C THR A 135 -17.21 2.55 -17.54
N LYS A 136 -18.17 3.11 -16.79
CA LYS A 136 -17.97 4.35 -16.03
C LYS A 136 -16.85 4.21 -14.99
N LEU A 137 -16.77 3.06 -14.31
CA LEU A 137 -15.68 2.76 -13.39
C LEU A 137 -14.33 2.69 -14.12
N ALA A 138 -14.27 2.06 -15.30
CA ALA A 138 -13.03 2.00 -16.10
C ALA A 138 -12.49 3.41 -16.41
N LEU A 139 -13.38 4.32 -16.82
CA LEU A 139 -13.04 5.71 -17.11
C LEU A 139 -12.54 6.45 -15.86
N ALA A 140 -13.24 6.30 -14.73
CA ALA A 140 -12.84 6.92 -13.46
C ALA A 140 -11.49 6.42 -12.93
N LEU A 141 -11.13 5.15 -13.20
CA LEU A 141 -9.91 4.54 -12.72
C LEU A 141 -8.69 4.77 -13.63
N ARG A 142 -8.89 5.17 -14.90
CA ARG A 142 -7.81 5.33 -15.90
C ARG A 142 -6.67 6.24 -15.44
N SER A 143 -7.00 7.40 -14.88
CA SER A 143 -5.97 8.35 -14.38
C SER A 143 -5.34 7.89 -13.07
N ARG A 144 -6.09 7.14 -12.25
CA ARG A 144 -5.66 6.64 -10.94
C ARG A 144 -4.68 5.48 -11.04
N LEU A 145 -4.77 4.67 -12.09
CA LEU A 145 -3.78 3.62 -12.38
C LEU A 145 -2.35 4.16 -12.50
N LYS A 146 -2.18 5.41 -12.96
CA LYS A 146 -0.87 6.07 -13.08
C LYS A 146 -0.22 6.40 -11.74
N LEU A 147 -0.96 6.31 -10.62
CA LEU A 147 -0.44 6.58 -9.28
C LEU A 147 0.58 5.52 -8.84
N ILE A 148 0.45 4.30 -9.35
CA ILE A 148 1.35 3.18 -9.10
C ILE A 148 1.85 2.68 -10.46
N PRO A 149 2.98 3.22 -10.95
CA PRO A 149 3.60 2.72 -12.17
C PRO A 149 3.97 1.24 -12.02
N ILE A 150 3.70 0.47 -13.08
CA ILE A 150 4.11 -0.92 -13.22
C ILE A 150 5.64 -1.01 -13.12
N ASP A 151 6.14 -2.05 -12.44
CA ASP A 151 7.55 -2.27 -12.10
C ASP A 151 8.21 -1.16 -11.28
N GLY A 152 7.46 -0.13 -10.86
CA GLY A 152 7.96 1.02 -10.14
C GLY A 152 8.17 0.77 -8.64
N PRO A 153 8.85 1.68 -7.92
CA PRO A 153 9.19 1.47 -6.51
C PRO A 153 7.97 1.30 -5.58
N ALA A 154 6.85 1.98 -5.86
CA ALA A 154 5.60 1.79 -5.11
C ALA A 154 4.98 0.39 -5.33
N ALA A 155 5.07 -0.15 -6.55
CA ALA A 155 4.64 -1.51 -6.87
C ALA A 155 5.52 -2.55 -6.16
N GLN A 156 6.84 -2.33 -6.15
CA GLN A 156 7.80 -3.17 -5.43
C GLN A 156 7.55 -3.17 -3.92
N CYS A 157 7.24 -1.99 -3.35
CA CYS A 157 6.84 -1.86 -1.95
C CYS A 157 5.63 -2.74 -1.61
N LEU A 158 4.55 -2.63 -2.40
CA LEU A 158 3.34 -3.41 -2.20
C LEU A 158 3.59 -4.92 -2.35
N ALA A 159 4.43 -5.33 -3.30
CA ALA A 159 4.82 -6.73 -3.44
C ALA A 159 5.61 -7.23 -2.22
N LEU A 160 6.52 -6.42 -1.68
CA LEU A 160 7.30 -6.75 -0.49
C LEU A 160 6.41 -6.89 0.75
N GLU A 161 5.43 -5.99 0.92
CA GLU A 161 4.45 -6.12 2.02
C GLU A 161 3.67 -7.44 1.95
N ARG A 162 3.20 -7.84 0.75
CA ARG A 162 2.49 -9.11 0.58
C ARG A 162 3.40 -10.31 0.76
N LEU A 163 4.69 -10.20 0.40
CA LEU A 163 5.70 -11.23 0.66
C LEU A 163 5.91 -11.41 2.16
N GLU A 164 6.11 -10.33 2.92
CA GLU A 164 6.34 -10.36 4.36
C GLU A 164 5.12 -10.91 5.11
N GLU A 165 3.91 -10.50 4.72
CA GLU A 165 2.65 -11.04 5.23
C GLU A 165 2.54 -12.55 4.96
N ALA A 166 2.81 -12.99 3.73
CA ALA A 166 2.76 -14.40 3.36
C ALA A 166 3.87 -15.23 4.04
N ALA A 167 5.04 -14.64 4.31
CA ALA A 167 6.13 -15.28 5.03
C ALA A 167 5.82 -15.46 6.54
N GLU A 168 5.11 -14.51 7.17
CA GLU A 168 4.56 -14.70 8.52
C GLU A 168 3.55 -15.85 8.55
N LEU A 169 2.62 -15.86 7.59
CA LEU A 169 1.64 -16.93 7.45
C LEU A 169 2.31 -18.29 7.26
N HIS A 170 3.39 -18.33 6.48
CA HIS A 170 4.19 -19.53 6.26
C HIS A 170 4.80 -20.05 7.57
N ARG A 171 5.43 -19.17 8.36
CA ARG A 171 5.99 -19.54 9.67
C ARG A 171 4.94 -20.11 10.62
N ARG A 172 3.71 -19.57 10.60
CA ARG A 172 2.60 -20.11 11.41
C ARG A 172 2.11 -21.46 10.91
N ALA A 173 1.92 -21.61 9.60
CA ALA A 173 1.43 -22.84 8.99
C ALA A 173 2.40 -24.01 9.23
N LEU A 174 3.72 -23.78 9.21
CA LEU A 174 4.70 -24.84 9.44
C LEU A 174 4.68 -25.43 10.86
N ARG A 175 4.14 -24.71 11.85
CA ARG A 175 4.09 -25.15 13.26
C ARG A 175 2.91 -26.05 13.59
N THR A 176 2.04 -26.34 12.61
CA THR A 176 0.79 -27.05 12.87
C THR A 176 0.27 -27.74 11.61
N GLU A 177 -0.47 -28.82 11.79
CA GLU A 177 -1.12 -29.53 10.69
C GLU A 177 -2.57 -29.10 10.50
N LYS A 178 -3.09 -28.22 11.37
CA LYS A 178 -4.49 -27.76 11.35
C LYS A 178 -4.81 -27.06 10.02
N PRO A 179 -6.01 -27.27 9.42
CA PRO A 179 -6.40 -26.66 8.15
C PRO A 179 -6.31 -25.13 8.10
N LYS A 180 -6.72 -24.45 9.17
CA LYS A 180 -6.87 -22.98 9.19
C LYS A 180 -5.56 -22.23 8.86
N PRO A 181 -4.42 -22.47 9.54
CA PRO A 181 -3.15 -21.80 9.20
C PRO A 181 -2.68 -22.04 7.76
N TRP A 182 -2.88 -23.24 7.21
CA TRP A 182 -2.55 -23.55 5.81
C TRP A 182 -3.46 -22.81 4.82
N HIS A 183 -4.75 -22.68 5.14
CA HIS A 183 -5.69 -21.89 4.36
C HIS A 183 -5.34 -20.39 4.36
N GLU A 184 -4.97 -19.84 5.52
CA GLU A 184 -4.53 -18.44 5.63
C GLU A 184 -3.25 -18.21 4.81
N LEU A 185 -2.28 -19.12 4.87
CA LEU A 185 -1.08 -19.10 4.02
C LEU A 185 -1.43 -19.12 2.53
N ARG A 186 -2.34 -20.00 2.11
CA ARG A 186 -2.84 -20.04 0.72
C ARG A 186 -3.37 -18.68 0.29
N ILE A 187 -4.15 -18.01 1.14
CA ILE A 187 -4.67 -16.66 0.85
C ILE A 187 -3.52 -15.65 0.71
N GLY A 188 -2.54 -15.68 1.62
CA GLY A 188 -1.36 -14.80 1.58
C GLY A 188 -0.54 -14.97 0.29
N VAL A 189 -0.18 -16.20 -0.06
CA VAL A 189 0.57 -16.51 -1.30
C VAL A 189 -0.22 -16.08 -2.53
N LYS A 190 -1.54 -16.31 -2.54
CA LYS A 190 -2.42 -15.86 -3.61
C LYS A 190 -2.39 -14.33 -3.76
N HIS A 191 -2.45 -13.58 -2.67
CA HIS A 191 -2.34 -12.12 -2.71
C HIS A 191 -0.97 -11.68 -3.22
N PHE A 192 0.11 -12.27 -2.72
CA PHE A 192 1.47 -11.99 -3.17
C PHE A 192 1.64 -12.24 -4.68
N ARG A 193 1.27 -13.44 -5.16
CA ARG A 193 1.30 -13.77 -6.59
C ARG A 193 0.54 -12.74 -7.41
N TYR A 194 -0.68 -12.38 -7.00
CA TYR A 194 -1.49 -11.45 -7.78
C TYR A 194 -0.92 -10.03 -7.78
N THR A 195 -0.30 -9.59 -6.70
CA THR A 195 0.42 -8.31 -6.69
C THR A 195 1.59 -8.32 -7.65
N VAL A 196 2.44 -9.35 -7.60
CA VAL A 196 3.59 -9.51 -8.53
C VAL A 196 3.11 -9.60 -9.98
N GLU A 197 2.12 -10.45 -10.24
CA GLU A 197 1.62 -10.71 -11.58
C GLU A 197 1.01 -9.48 -12.27
N ASN A 198 0.39 -8.58 -11.52
CA ASN A 198 -0.25 -7.40 -12.11
C ASN A 198 0.58 -6.11 -11.99
N LEU A 199 1.47 -5.99 -10.99
CA LEU A 199 2.25 -4.78 -10.77
C LEU A 199 3.73 -4.92 -11.11
N LEU A 200 4.26 -6.15 -11.14
CA LEU A 200 5.67 -6.47 -11.41
C LEU A 200 5.81 -7.53 -12.52
N PRO A 201 5.29 -7.29 -13.75
CA PRO A 201 5.32 -8.25 -14.84
C PRO A 201 6.73 -8.75 -15.20
N LYS A 202 7.77 -7.93 -14.98
CA LYS A 202 9.16 -8.36 -15.21
C LYS A 202 9.57 -9.48 -14.24
N GLN A 203 9.35 -9.29 -12.94
CA GLN A 203 9.60 -10.32 -11.92
C GLN A 203 8.65 -11.50 -12.07
N HIS A 204 7.39 -11.26 -12.45
CA HIS A 204 6.43 -12.32 -12.69
C HIS A 204 6.89 -13.26 -13.82
N ALA A 205 7.52 -12.74 -14.88
CA ALA A 205 8.01 -13.58 -15.97
C ALA A 205 8.97 -14.67 -15.46
N SER A 206 9.87 -14.33 -14.53
CA SER A 206 10.78 -15.29 -13.91
C SER A 206 10.16 -16.15 -12.81
N TRP A 207 9.13 -15.66 -12.10
CA TRP A 207 8.57 -16.35 -10.92
C TRP A 207 7.27 -17.09 -11.19
N SER A 208 6.67 -16.94 -12.38
CA SER A 208 5.33 -17.42 -12.68
C SER A 208 5.15 -18.92 -12.47
N SER A 209 6.15 -19.73 -12.85
CA SER A 209 6.17 -21.18 -12.65
C SER A 209 6.12 -21.56 -11.18
N ASP A 210 6.99 -20.95 -10.37
CA ASP A 210 7.18 -21.30 -8.96
C ASP A 210 6.00 -20.80 -8.11
N LEU A 211 5.54 -19.58 -8.36
CA LEU A 211 4.34 -19.02 -7.73
C LEU A 211 3.11 -19.86 -8.06
N LYS A 212 3.00 -20.35 -9.31
CA LYS A 212 1.92 -21.27 -9.69
C LYS A 212 2.07 -22.58 -8.94
N ARG A 213 3.25 -23.21 -8.93
CA ARG A 213 3.50 -24.47 -8.24
C ARG A 213 3.15 -24.40 -6.75
N VAL A 214 3.59 -23.36 -6.06
CA VAL A 214 3.30 -23.17 -4.63
C VAL A 214 1.81 -22.92 -4.40
N GLN A 215 1.17 -22.11 -5.24
CA GLN A 215 -0.28 -21.88 -5.13
C GLN A 215 -1.08 -23.16 -5.38
N ASP A 216 -0.69 -23.97 -6.35
CA ASP A 216 -1.38 -25.22 -6.69
C ASP A 216 -1.26 -26.22 -5.54
N LEU A 217 -0.07 -26.41 -4.95
CA LEU A 217 0.12 -27.27 -3.76
C LEU A 217 -0.75 -26.84 -2.57
N LEU A 218 -0.78 -25.53 -2.26
CA LEU A 218 -1.62 -25.00 -1.18
C LEU A 218 -3.11 -25.02 -1.54
N GLY A 219 -3.43 -24.95 -2.82
CA GLY A 219 -4.77 -25.15 -3.37
C GLY A 219 -5.27 -26.56 -3.11
N ASP A 220 -4.49 -27.55 -3.54
CA ASP A 220 -4.77 -28.97 -3.34
C ASP A 220 -4.99 -29.31 -1.86
N VAL A 221 -4.13 -28.82 -0.96
CA VAL A 221 -4.30 -29.03 0.49
C VAL A 221 -5.65 -28.49 0.98
N HIS A 222 -6.04 -27.30 0.54
CA HIS A 222 -7.32 -26.72 0.91
C HIS A 222 -8.51 -27.47 0.29
N ASP A 223 -8.40 -27.89 -0.96
CA ASP A 223 -9.46 -28.62 -1.66
C ASP A 223 -9.69 -29.99 -1.01
N LEU A 224 -8.62 -30.65 -0.57
CA LEU A 224 -8.66 -31.89 0.21
C LEU A 224 -9.33 -31.69 1.58
N ASP A 225 -9.03 -30.59 2.29
CA ASP A 225 -9.68 -30.24 3.57
C ASP A 225 -11.21 -30.04 3.37
N VAL A 226 -11.61 -29.31 2.31
CA VAL A 226 -13.03 -29.08 1.97
C VAL A 226 -13.73 -30.37 1.54
N LEU A 227 -13.05 -31.23 0.80
CA LEU A 227 -13.58 -32.53 0.38
C LEU A 227 -13.84 -33.42 1.60
N LEU A 228 -12.90 -33.47 2.56
CA LEU A 228 -13.07 -34.25 3.78
C LEU A 228 -14.31 -33.80 4.58
N ASP A 229 -14.52 -32.49 4.71
CA ASP A 229 -15.71 -31.95 5.39
C ASP A 229 -17.01 -32.29 4.62
N THR A 230 -16.95 -32.29 3.28
CA THR A 230 -18.08 -32.69 2.43
C THR A 230 -18.44 -34.16 2.63
N ILE A 231 -17.45 -35.05 2.65
CA ILE A 231 -17.65 -36.50 2.83
C ILE A 231 -18.19 -36.80 4.23
N ARG A 232 -17.64 -36.14 5.28
CA ARG A 232 -18.13 -36.27 6.66
C ARG A 232 -19.61 -35.89 6.80
N GLY A 233 -20.04 -34.84 6.11
CA GLY A 233 -21.45 -34.42 6.11
C GLY A 233 -22.37 -35.37 5.35
N ALA A 234 -21.87 -36.04 4.31
CA ALA A 234 -22.66 -36.94 3.46
C ALA A 234 -22.84 -38.34 4.06
N ALA A 235 -21.84 -38.87 4.78
CA ALA A 235 -21.87 -40.23 5.32
C ALA A 235 -21.06 -40.37 6.62
N PRO A 236 -21.60 -39.89 7.77
CA PRO A 236 -20.86 -39.80 9.02
C PRO A 236 -20.47 -41.16 9.63
N GLU A 237 -21.20 -42.23 9.33
CA GLU A 237 -21.03 -43.57 9.94
C GLU A 237 -20.65 -44.68 8.94
N SER A 238 -20.18 -44.33 7.73
CA SER A 238 -19.82 -45.32 6.72
C SER A 238 -18.39 -45.86 6.92
N PRO A 239 -18.15 -47.18 6.84
CA PRO A 239 -16.79 -47.74 6.81
C PRO A 239 -15.92 -47.19 5.66
N ALA A 240 -16.56 -46.78 4.55
CA ALA A 240 -15.87 -46.13 3.44
C ALA A 240 -15.29 -44.75 3.83
N LEU A 241 -15.84 -44.08 4.86
CA LEU A 241 -15.35 -42.81 5.36
C LEU A 241 -13.91 -42.92 5.87
N ASP A 242 -13.54 -44.03 6.52
CA ASP A 242 -12.19 -44.19 7.06
C ASP A 242 -11.14 -44.39 5.96
N GLN A 243 -11.49 -45.12 4.90
CA GLN A 243 -10.67 -45.23 3.69
C GLN A 243 -10.46 -43.85 3.02
N TRP A 244 -11.52 -43.02 2.96
CA TRP A 244 -11.43 -41.66 2.44
C TRP A 244 -10.56 -40.76 3.33
N LYS A 245 -10.71 -40.83 4.65
CA LYS A 245 -9.88 -40.08 5.62
C LYS A 245 -8.40 -40.41 5.42
N GLU A 246 -8.05 -41.69 5.34
CA GLU A 246 -6.67 -42.15 5.18
C GLU A 246 -6.09 -41.67 3.83
N THR A 247 -6.84 -41.86 2.74
CA THR A 247 -6.42 -41.44 1.40
C THR A 247 -6.19 -39.93 1.33
N ILE A 248 -7.14 -39.14 1.85
CA ILE A 248 -7.02 -37.67 1.89
C ILE A 248 -5.84 -37.24 2.77
N ALA A 249 -5.65 -37.86 3.93
CA ALA A 249 -4.54 -37.53 4.83
C ALA A 249 -3.18 -37.80 4.16
N ARG A 250 -3.04 -38.93 3.45
CA ARG A 250 -1.84 -39.26 2.69
C ARG A 250 -1.55 -38.23 1.60
N GLU A 251 -2.53 -37.93 0.75
CA GLU A 251 -2.38 -36.94 -0.32
C GLU A 251 -2.01 -35.58 0.25
N ARG A 252 -2.70 -35.14 1.30
CA ARG A 252 -2.43 -33.87 1.98
C ARG A 252 -0.99 -33.80 2.50
N THR A 253 -0.53 -34.88 3.12
CA THR A 253 0.83 -34.99 3.68
C THR A 253 1.88 -34.88 2.58
N GLU A 254 1.65 -35.52 1.44
CA GLU A 254 2.54 -35.46 0.28
C GLU A 254 2.65 -34.03 -0.30
N ARG A 255 1.53 -33.30 -0.45
CA ARG A 255 1.58 -31.89 -0.91
C ARG A 255 2.30 -30.99 0.09
N ILE A 256 2.08 -31.19 1.39
CA ILE A 256 2.79 -30.45 2.44
C ILE A 256 4.29 -30.76 2.43
N ALA A 257 4.68 -32.02 2.26
CA ALA A 257 6.08 -32.42 2.15
C ALA A 257 6.76 -31.76 0.94
N THR A 258 6.09 -31.79 -0.22
CA THR A 258 6.57 -31.11 -1.44
C THR A 258 6.68 -29.59 -1.23
N TYR A 259 5.68 -28.98 -0.59
CA TYR A 259 5.72 -27.55 -0.25
C TYR A 259 6.93 -27.24 0.65
N ARG A 260 7.18 -28.06 1.68
CA ARG A 260 8.34 -27.90 2.58
C ARG A 260 9.67 -27.99 1.83
N GLN A 261 9.81 -28.94 0.90
CA GLN A 261 11.02 -29.06 0.07
C GLN A 261 11.32 -27.79 -0.73
N LEU A 262 10.28 -27.12 -1.26
CA LEU A 262 10.44 -25.90 -2.05
C LEU A 262 10.69 -24.64 -1.20
N THR A 263 10.29 -24.67 0.08
CA THR A 263 10.18 -23.45 0.91
C THR A 263 11.10 -23.42 2.12
N LEU A 264 11.75 -24.53 2.46
CA LEU A 264 12.75 -24.59 3.54
C LEU A 264 14.18 -24.54 3.00
N GLY A 265 15.11 -24.12 3.85
CA GLY A 265 16.54 -24.03 3.53
C GLY A 265 16.97 -22.67 2.98
N THR A 266 18.28 -22.50 2.79
CA THR A 266 18.93 -21.25 2.36
C THR A 266 18.60 -20.89 0.92
N THR A 267 18.37 -21.88 0.05
CA THR A 267 18.01 -21.72 -1.37
C THR A 267 16.50 -21.73 -1.63
N SER A 268 15.68 -21.64 -0.57
CA SER A 268 14.22 -21.67 -0.67
C SER A 268 13.64 -20.59 -1.58
N LEU A 269 12.45 -20.86 -2.13
CA LEU A 269 11.70 -19.89 -2.94
C LEU A 269 11.43 -18.57 -2.20
N TRP A 270 11.19 -18.61 -0.88
CA TRP A 270 11.00 -17.39 -0.08
C TRP A 270 12.23 -16.48 -0.08
N ASN A 271 13.44 -17.06 0.02
CA ASN A 271 14.68 -16.29 -0.04
C ASN A 271 14.91 -15.73 -1.44
N GLN A 272 14.64 -16.54 -2.49
CA GLN A 272 14.76 -16.07 -3.88
C GLN A 272 13.82 -14.90 -4.18
N TRP A 273 12.54 -15.01 -3.78
CA TRP A 273 11.58 -13.91 -3.95
C TRP A 273 11.96 -12.69 -3.11
N ARG A 274 12.49 -12.88 -1.91
CA ARG A 274 12.96 -11.78 -1.06
C ARG A 274 14.15 -11.04 -1.70
N LEU A 275 15.08 -11.76 -2.32
CA LEU A 275 16.25 -11.19 -2.98
C LEU A 275 15.90 -10.40 -4.25
N GLY A 276 14.84 -10.78 -4.97
CA GLY A 276 14.38 -10.03 -6.14
C GLY A 276 13.43 -8.87 -5.85
N LEU A 277 13.21 -8.54 -4.58
CA LEU A 277 12.49 -7.35 -4.11
C LEU A 277 13.44 -6.41 -3.36
N PRO A 278 13.07 -5.14 -3.14
CA PRO A 278 13.95 -4.16 -2.50
C PRO A 278 14.62 -4.65 -1.22
N THR A 279 15.93 -4.48 -1.13
CA THR A 279 16.76 -4.76 0.05
C THR A 279 17.48 -3.49 0.49
N ASN A 280 17.90 -3.42 1.75
CA ASN A 280 18.68 -2.32 2.30
C ASN A 280 18.02 -0.94 2.04
N GLY A 281 18.78 0.05 1.59
CA GLY A 281 18.30 1.43 1.34
C GLY A 281 17.12 1.52 0.38
N HIS A 282 17.00 0.59 -0.58
CA HIS A 282 15.89 0.57 -1.53
C HIS A 282 14.53 0.27 -0.89
N VAL A 283 14.51 -0.35 0.30
CA VAL A 283 13.26 -0.53 1.07
C VAL A 283 12.66 0.81 1.46
N ALA A 284 13.50 1.73 1.94
CA ALA A 284 13.05 3.07 2.34
C ALA A 284 12.57 3.89 1.13
N GLU A 285 13.25 3.78 -0.01
CA GLU A 285 12.84 4.42 -1.26
C GLU A 285 11.49 3.90 -1.76
N ALA A 286 11.29 2.57 -1.73
CA ALA A 286 10.04 1.93 -2.11
C ALA A 286 8.89 2.34 -1.17
N ALA A 287 9.14 2.35 0.14
CA ALA A 287 8.18 2.84 1.14
C ALA A 287 7.80 4.31 0.87
N GLN A 288 8.78 5.19 0.64
CA GLN A 288 8.54 6.60 0.32
C GLN A 288 7.73 6.77 -0.97
N ALA A 289 8.00 5.95 -2.00
CA ALA A 289 7.23 5.97 -3.24
C ALA A 289 5.77 5.56 -3.03
N ARG A 290 5.49 4.56 -2.19
CA ARG A 290 4.12 4.19 -1.79
C ARG A 290 3.43 5.35 -1.08
N LEU A 291 4.10 6.00 -0.11
CA LEU A 291 3.53 7.16 0.60
C LEU A 291 3.26 8.34 -0.34
N LEU A 292 4.13 8.56 -1.34
CA LEU A 292 3.91 9.59 -2.36
C LEU A 292 2.72 9.26 -3.26
N ALA A 293 2.53 7.99 -3.62
CA ALA A 293 1.34 7.55 -4.35
C ALA A 293 0.06 7.82 -3.54
N THR A 294 0.07 7.52 -2.24
CA THR A 294 -1.05 7.84 -1.33
C THR A 294 -1.30 9.34 -1.21
N ALA A 295 -0.25 10.15 -1.03
CA ALA A 295 -0.37 11.60 -0.98
C ALA A 295 -0.99 12.14 -2.27
N LYS A 296 -0.51 11.69 -3.44
CA LYS A 296 -1.11 12.06 -4.72
C LYS A 296 -2.58 11.62 -4.79
N ALA A 297 -2.90 10.40 -4.38
CA ALA A 297 -4.26 9.87 -4.48
C ALA A 297 -5.29 10.64 -3.64
N ALA A 298 -4.89 11.02 -2.42
CA ALA A 298 -5.79 11.47 -1.36
C ALA A 298 -5.72 12.97 -1.06
N ASP A 299 -4.74 13.71 -1.57
CA ASP A 299 -4.62 15.15 -1.33
C ASP A 299 -5.36 15.98 -2.39
N PRO A 300 -6.44 16.73 -2.02
CA PRO A 300 -7.19 17.56 -2.95
C PRO A 300 -6.44 18.84 -3.38
N ASN A 301 -5.42 19.29 -2.64
CA ASN A 301 -4.65 20.50 -2.94
C ASN A 301 -3.14 20.26 -2.82
N ARG A 302 -2.64 19.41 -3.73
CA ARG A 302 -1.23 18.97 -3.76
C ARG A 302 -0.24 20.12 -3.83
N ALA A 303 -0.54 21.19 -4.58
CA ALA A 303 0.37 22.33 -4.73
C ALA A 303 0.55 23.07 -3.39
N LYS A 304 -0.55 23.32 -2.68
CA LYS A 304 -0.52 23.95 -1.35
C LYS A 304 0.19 23.08 -0.34
N THR A 305 -0.17 21.80 -0.26
CA THR A 305 0.46 20.83 0.66
C THR A 305 1.96 20.73 0.39
N ALA A 306 2.38 20.65 -0.88
CA ALA A 306 3.81 20.62 -1.23
C ALA A 306 4.53 21.90 -0.77
N GLY A 307 3.90 23.07 -0.91
CA GLY A 307 4.42 24.33 -0.38
C GLY A 307 4.61 24.31 1.14
N THR A 308 3.59 23.91 1.90
CA THR A 308 3.67 23.75 3.37
C THR A 308 4.75 22.73 3.76
N ALA A 309 4.84 21.60 3.05
CA ALA A 309 5.83 20.57 3.31
C ALA A 309 7.27 21.06 3.05
N ARG A 310 7.51 21.85 2.00
CA ARG A 310 8.82 22.46 1.73
C ARG A 310 9.26 23.37 2.87
N LEU A 311 8.38 24.26 3.31
CA LEU A 311 8.67 25.19 4.40
C LEU A 311 8.88 24.46 5.75
N ALA A 312 8.08 23.42 6.03
CA ALA A 312 8.26 22.55 7.20
C ALA A 312 9.59 21.78 7.18
N LYS A 313 9.98 21.21 6.04
CA LYS A 313 11.28 20.56 5.86
C LYS A 313 12.43 21.54 6.07
N LYS A 314 12.30 22.79 5.59
CA LYS A 314 13.31 23.82 5.79
C LYS A 314 13.48 24.15 7.26
N LEU A 315 12.39 24.43 7.97
CA LEU A 315 12.43 24.69 9.41
C LEU A 315 13.02 23.51 10.19
N PHE A 316 12.62 22.27 9.87
CA PHE A 316 13.18 21.07 10.49
C PHE A 316 14.70 20.96 10.29
N LYS A 317 15.19 21.21 9.07
CA LYS A 317 16.63 21.16 8.75
C LYS A 317 17.41 22.25 9.47
N GLU A 318 16.89 23.47 9.57
CA GLU A 318 17.55 24.55 10.29
C GLU A 318 17.60 24.28 11.80
N LEU A 319 16.52 23.77 12.41
CA LEU A 319 16.51 23.35 13.81
C LEU A 319 17.53 22.22 14.08
N LYS A 320 17.63 21.25 13.16
CA LYS A 320 18.62 20.17 13.20
C LYS A 320 20.05 20.73 13.11
N ARG A 321 20.30 21.65 12.17
CA ARG A 321 21.62 22.28 11.95
C ARG A 321 22.06 23.10 13.14
N ALA A 322 21.14 23.83 13.77
CA ALA A 322 21.38 24.60 14.98
C ALA A 322 21.56 23.73 16.24
N ALA A 323 21.48 22.40 16.13
CA ALA A 323 21.52 21.47 17.26
C ALA A 323 20.55 21.88 18.39
N ALA A 324 19.35 22.34 18.02
CA ALA A 324 18.39 22.96 18.94
C ALA A 324 17.98 22.07 20.12
N SER A 325 18.09 20.75 19.97
CA SER A 325 17.83 19.75 21.01
C SER A 325 18.52 18.42 20.67
N PRO A 326 18.89 17.58 21.66
CA PRO A 326 19.43 16.24 21.43
C PRO A 326 18.54 15.32 20.58
N ILE A 327 17.22 15.58 20.53
CA ILE A 327 16.24 14.81 19.76
C ILE A 327 16.63 14.69 18.26
N PHE A 328 17.34 15.67 17.72
CA PHE A 328 17.77 15.69 16.33
C PHE A 328 18.90 14.70 15.99
N LYS A 329 19.52 14.06 17.00
CA LYS A 329 20.48 12.96 16.80
C LYS A 329 19.79 11.64 16.44
N GLU A 330 18.48 11.53 16.67
CA GLU A 330 17.72 10.31 16.38
C GLU A 330 17.51 10.12 14.87
N GLN A 331 18.09 9.05 14.32
CA GLN A 331 18.01 8.77 12.87
C GLN A 331 16.57 8.63 12.34
N ARG A 332 15.68 8.03 13.14
CA ARG A 332 14.28 7.79 12.74
C ARG A 332 13.40 9.05 12.76
N LEU A 333 13.80 10.10 13.46
CA LEU A 333 13.03 11.34 13.54
C LEU A 333 12.84 11.97 12.15
N GLU A 334 13.88 12.00 11.33
CA GLU A 334 13.83 12.60 9.98
C GLU A 334 12.95 11.79 9.02
N VAL A 335 12.95 10.46 9.14
CA VAL A 335 12.07 9.56 8.38
C VAL A 335 10.60 9.84 8.74
N LEU A 336 10.29 9.91 10.03
CA LEU A 336 8.95 10.23 10.54
C LEU A 336 8.51 11.62 10.07
N ALA A 337 9.34 12.65 10.25
CA ALA A 337 9.04 14.02 9.86
C ALA A 337 8.77 14.13 8.35
N THR A 338 9.62 13.52 7.52
CA THR A 338 9.47 13.53 6.06
C THR A 338 8.15 12.91 5.61
N ALA A 339 7.77 11.77 6.20
CA ALA A 339 6.52 11.09 5.88
C ALA A 339 5.29 11.88 6.35
N VAL A 340 5.33 12.46 7.56
CA VAL A 340 4.25 13.33 8.06
C VAL A 340 4.09 14.57 7.19
N PHE A 341 5.19 15.25 6.82
CA PHE A 341 5.13 16.42 5.94
C PHE A 341 4.59 16.08 4.55
N LEU A 342 4.84 14.87 4.05
CA LEU A 342 4.28 14.40 2.79
C LEU A 342 2.75 14.15 2.88
N LEU A 343 2.27 13.59 3.99
CA LEU A 343 0.89 13.12 4.14
C LEU A 343 -0.04 14.10 4.88
N HIS A 344 0.46 15.22 5.42
CA HIS A 344 -0.35 16.10 6.27
C HIS A 344 -1.58 16.75 5.58
N GLY A 345 -1.61 16.76 4.25
CA GLY A 345 -2.67 17.34 3.43
C GLY A 345 -3.75 16.36 2.96
N ILE A 346 -3.60 15.06 3.22
CA ILE A 346 -4.56 14.06 2.70
C ILE A 346 -5.97 14.25 3.27
N ASP A 347 -6.97 14.03 2.41
CA ASP A 347 -8.39 14.10 2.72
C ASP A 347 -9.14 12.91 2.10
N PRO A 348 -9.02 11.70 2.69
CA PRO A 348 -9.53 10.48 2.09
C PRO A 348 -11.06 10.43 1.97
N GLU A 349 -11.78 11.20 2.78
CA GLU A 349 -13.26 11.26 2.78
C GLU A 349 -13.82 12.58 2.23
N ASN A 350 -12.95 13.48 1.73
CA ASN A 350 -13.32 14.84 1.30
C ASN A 350 -14.03 15.66 2.40
N SER A 351 -13.58 15.51 3.64
CA SER A 351 -14.14 16.11 4.86
C SER A 351 -13.67 17.56 5.10
N GLY A 352 -12.79 18.09 4.23
CA GLY A 352 -12.33 19.48 4.25
C GLY A 352 -11.68 19.87 5.57
N LYS A 353 -12.36 20.68 6.39
CA LYS A 353 -11.82 21.16 7.68
C LYS A 353 -11.53 20.02 8.66
N ARG A 354 -12.22 18.86 8.54
CA ARG A 354 -12.05 17.69 9.43
C ARG A 354 -11.14 16.60 8.85
N ALA A 355 -10.58 16.80 7.65
CA ALA A 355 -9.73 15.84 6.93
C ALA A 355 -8.68 15.14 7.80
N TYR A 356 -8.01 15.88 8.69
CA TYR A 356 -6.97 15.35 9.59
C TYR A 356 -7.46 14.26 10.57
N LYS A 357 -8.77 14.21 10.90
CA LYS A 357 -9.35 13.13 11.72
C LYS A 357 -9.53 11.85 10.90
N ASP A 358 -9.97 12.00 9.65
CA ASP A 358 -10.26 10.87 8.76
C ASP A 358 -8.97 10.33 8.13
N ALA A 359 -7.99 11.20 7.85
CA ALA A 359 -6.62 10.84 7.50
C ALA A 359 -6.00 9.87 8.53
N ARG A 360 -6.12 10.17 9.84
CA ARG A 360 -5.67 9.25 10.89
C ARG A 360 -6.37 7.90 10.79
N LYS A 361 -7.71 7.89 10.71
CA LYS A 361 -8.48 6.64 10.63
C LYS A 361 -8.12 5.82 9.40
N PHE A 362 -7.91 6.48 8.25
CA PHE A 362 -7.49 5.87 7.01
C PHE A 362 -6.12 5.22 7.16
N LEU A 363 -5.11 5.97 7.61
CA LEU A 363 -3.75 5.46 7.78
C LEU A 363 -3.67 4.31 8.79
N THR A 364 -4.39 4.38 9.93
CA THR A 364 -4.41 3.29 10.92
C THR A 364 -5.03 1.99 10.39
N LYS A 365 -5.88 2.05 9.35
CA LYS A 365 -6.43 0.85 8.71
C LYS A 365 -5.48 0.22 7.69
N LEU A 366 -4.48 0.97 7.23
CA LEU A 366 -3.50 0.49 6.25
C LEU A 366 -2.37 -0.27 6.95
N PRO A 367 -1.82 -1.31 6.32
CA PRO A 367 -0.61 -1.94 6.81
C PRO A 367 0.57 -0.95 6.76
N PRO A 368 1.46 -0.98 7.77
CA PRO A 368 2.69 -0.20 7.73
C PRO A 368 3.53 -0.63 6.53
N PRO A 369 4.15 0.31 5.79
CA PRO A 369 5.05 -0.06 4.70
C PRO A 369 6.31 -0.75 5.25
N PRO A 370 7.03 -1.54 4.43
CA PRO A 370 8.23 -2.24 4.87
C PRO A 370 9.27 -1.25 5.42
N GLY A 371 9.95 -1.63 6.50
CA GLY A 371 10.88 -0.75 7.23
C GLY A 371 10.21 0.24 8.20
N TRP A 372 8.91 0.11 8.45
CA TRP A 372 8.18 0.81 9.52
C TRP A 372 7.63 -0.18 10.52
N THR A 373 7.80 0.12 11.81
CA THR A 373 7.10 -0.64 12.85
C THR A 373 5.64 -0.19 12.95
N GLY A 374 4.79 -1.05 13.53
CA GLY A 374 3.41 -0.67 13.83
C GLY A 374 3.31 0.57 14.72
N ASP A 375 4.27 0.76 15.63
CA ASP A 375 4.32 1.88 16.57
C ASP A 375 4.66 3.18 15.88
N GLU A 376 5.65 3.16 14.99
CA GLU A 376 6.01 4.32 14.17
C GLU A 376 4.87 4.74 13.25
N TRP A 377 4.15 3.77 12.68
CA TRP A 377 3.01 4.03 11.83
C TRP A 377 1.82 4.63 12.60
N ARG A 378 1.56 4.12 13.82
CA ARG A 378 0.59 4.70 14.76
C ARG A 378 0.97 6.12 15.15
N LEU A 379 2.24 6.35 15.46
CA LEU A 379 2.78 7.67 15.80
C LEU A 379 2.58 8.65 14.64
N LEU A 380 2.94 8.27 13.41
CA LEU A 380 2.73 9.06 12.20
C LEU A 380 1.27 9.49 12.04
N ALA A 381 0.33 8.54 12.18
CA ALA A 381 -1.10 8.82 12.05
C ALA A 381 -1.58 9.80 13.14
N LEU A 382 -1.08 9.66 14.38
CA LEU A 382 -1.38 10.58 15.48
C LEU A 382 -0.78 11.97 15.23
N THR A 383 0.45 12.09 14.74
CA THR A 383 1.05 13.38 14.38
C THR A 383 0.22 14.12 13.34
N ILE A 384 -0.28 13.43 12.31
CA ILE A 384 -1.20 14.01 11.31
C ILE A 384 -2.52 14.47 11.96
N ARG A 385 -3.04 13.73 12.96
CA ARG A 385 -4.22 14.15 13.72
C ARG A 385 -3.97 15.43 14.52
N TYR A 386 -2.78 15.64 15.06
CA TYR A 386 -2.49 16.78 15.94
C TYR A 386 -1.88 17.99 15.22
N GLN A 387 -1.53 17.90 13.93
CA GLN A 387 -1.10 19.10 13.17
C GLN A 387 -2.20 20.17 13.00
N ARG A 388 -3.47 19.87 13.35
CA ARG A 388 -4.60 20.83 13.34
C ARG A 388 -5.62 20.53 14.43
N GLY A 389 -6.38 21.55 14.83
CA GLY A 389 -7.46 21.44 15.81
C GLY A 389 -6.95 21.51 17.25
N ALA A 390 -7.64 20.82 18.18
CA ALA A 390 -7.23 20.76 19.58
C ALA A 390 -5.78 20.27 19.73
N ALA A 391 -5.03 20.89 20.64
CA ALA A 391 -3.72 20.41 21.06
C ALA A 391 -3.83 19.03 21.74
N PRO A 392 -2.76 18.20 21.69
CA PRO A 392 -2.68 17.00 22.50
C PRO A 392 -2.69 17.37 23.98
N SER A 393 -3.30 16.51 24.81
CA SER A 393 -3.30 16.62 26.26
C SER A 393 -2.48 15.46 26.83
N ALA A 394 -1.58 15.77 27.77
CA ALA A 394 -0.82 14.77 28.50
C ALA A 394 -1.68 14.00 29.53
N GLU A 395 -2.84 14.53 29.89
CA GLU A 395 -3.72 13.96 30.91
C GLU A 395 -4.76 13.00 30.32
N SER A 396 -5.08 13.11 29.02
CA SER A 396 -6.15 12.32 28.42
C SER A 396 -6.02 12.07 26.91
N GLY A 397 -6.60 10.95 26.49
CA GLY A 397 -6.67 10.51 25.10
C GLY A 397 -5.39 9.88 24.58
N ARG A 398 -5.37 9.60 23.27
CA ARG A 398 -4.33 8.79 22.60
C ARG A 398 -2.91 9.36 22.64
N PHE A 399 -2.73 10.62 23.03
CA PHE A 399 -1.40 11.20 23.19
C PHE A 399 -0.80 10.80 24.55
N ALA A 400 -1.62 10.77 25.61
CA ALA A 400 -1.19 10.34 26.94
C ALA A 400 -0.74 8.87 26.98
N GLU A 401 -1.27 8.04 26.08
CA GLU A 401 -0.89 6.63 25.90
C GLU A 401 0.49 6.43 25.26
N LEU A 402 1.13 7.49 24.74
CA LEU A 402 2.44 7.41 24.09
C LEU A 402 3.57 7.50 25.11
N GLU A 403 4.66 6.78 24.85
CA GLU A 403 5.91 6.91 25.61
C GLU A 403 6.45 8.36 25.54
N PRO A 404 7.12 8.88 26.59
CA PRO A 404 7.62 10.26 26.60
C PRO A 404 8.45 10.66 25.38
N ALA A 405 9.30 9.75 24.88
CA ALA A 405 10.08 9.98 23.66
C ALA A 405 9.18 10.13 22.41
N GLN A 406 8.12 9.33 22.30
CA GLN A 406 7.15 9.42 21.22
C GLN A 406 6.30 10.70 21.30
N GLN A 407 5.89 11.08 22.51
CA GLN A 407 5.21 12.35 22.78
C GLN A 407 6.07 13.53 22.30
N ASN A 408 7.36 13.54 22.65
CA ASN A 408 8.29 14.59 22.25
C ASN A 408 8.44 14.68 20.71
N ARG A 409 8.66 13.55 20.03
CA ARG A 409 8.71 13.49 18.55
C ARG A 409 7.44 14.03 17.90
N LEU A 410 6.27 13.68 18.45
CA LEU A 410 4.99 14.14 17.95
C LEU A 410 4.84 15.65 18.11
N LEU A 411 5.14 16.18 19.30
CA LEU A 411 5.06 17.61 19.60
C LEU A 411 5.96 18.42 18.67
N LEU A 412 7.20 17.97 18.45
CA LEU A 412 8.13 18.62 17.53
C LEU A 412 7.54 18.70 16.11
N ILE A 413 7.17 17.57 15.53
CA ILE A 413 6.74 17.51 14.12
C ILE A 413 5.39 18.19 13.91
N ALA A 414 4.42 17.98 14.80
CA ALA A 414 3.13 18.65 14.74
C ALA A 414 3.26 20.16 15.00
N GLY A 415 4.14 20.56 15.92
CA GLY A 415 4.49 21.95 16.20
C GLY A 415 5.05 22.66 14.97
N ILE A 416 6.01 22.04 14.28
CA ILE A 416 6.57 22.57 13.01
C ILE A 416 5.45 22.83 12.00
N LEU A 417 4.56 21.85 11.77
CA LEU A 417 3.46 22.01 10.81
C LEU A 417 2.48 23.12 11.22
N ARG A 418 2.12 23.22 12.51
CA ARG A 418 1.23 24.28 13.01
C ARG A 418 1.84 25.66 12.84
N THR A 419 3.12 25.81 13.17
CA THR A 419 3.88 27.05 13.01
C THR A 419 3.93 27.45 11.54
N VAL A 420 4.38 26.57 10.67
CA VAL A 420 4.50 26.83 9.22
C VAL A 420 3.16 27.19 8.58
N ARG A 421 2.09 26.47 8.92
CA ARG A 421 0.74 26.79 8.42
C ARG A 421 0.25 28.16 8.91
N SER A 422 0.68 28.59 10.08
CA SER A 422 0.31 29.89 10.63
C SER A 422 1.12 31.01 9.99
N LEU A 423 2.43 30.82 9.77
CA LEU A 423 3.29 31.72 8.99
C LEU A 423 2.72 31.94 7.58
N GLN A 424 2.28 30.88 6.90
CA GLN A 424 1.65 31.00 5.58
C GLN A 424 0.34 31.79 5.58
N LYS A 425 -0.42 31.76 6.69
CA LYS A 425 -1.62 32.61 6.84
C LYS A 425 -1.28 34.08 7.07
N MET A 426 -0.09 34.35 7.60
CA MET A 426 0.46 35.70 7.79
C MET A 426 1.18 36.23 6.54
N GLY A 427 1.09 35.52 5.41
CA GLY A 427 1.66 35.96 4.14
C GLY A 427 3.06 35.41 3.81
N VAL A 428 3.65 34.59 4.69
CA VAL A 428 4.98 34.00 4.43
C VAL A 428 4.90 33.00 3.27
N ALA A 429 5.69 33.25 2.22
CA ALA A 429 5.72 32.40 1.04
C ALA A 429 6.36 31.02 1.35
N PRO A 430 6.02 29.95 0.60
CA PRO A 430 6.57 28.61 0.85
C PRO A 430 8.10 28.46 0.66
N ASN A 431 8.72 29.34 -0.12
CA ASN A 431 10.12 29.24 -0.53
C ASN A 431 11.00 30.35 0.07
N VAL A 432 10.66 30.83 1.27
CA VAL A 432 11.42 31.89 1.97
C VAL A 432 12.68 31.36 2.65
N LYS A 433 13.65 32.24 2.94
CA LYS A 433 14.77 31.96 3.84
C LYS A 433 14.28 31.85 5.31
N ILE A 434 14.82 30.85 6.01
CA ILE A 434 14.67 30.65 7.45
C ILE A 434 16.07 30.51 8.00
N ARG A 435 16.34 31.16 9.13
CA ARG A 435 17.55 30.97 9.93
C ARG A 435 17.13 30.65 11.36
N VAL A 436 17.82 29.70 11.98
CA VAL A 436 17.62 29.35 13.39
C VAL A 436 18.90 29.68 14.14
N GLU A 437 18.78 30.52 15.16
CA GLU A 437 19.88 30.95 16.01
C GLU A 437 19.64 30.41 17.42
N PRO A 438 20.44 29.43 17.88
CA PRO A 438 20.30 28.87 19.22
C PRO A 438 20.98 29.77 20.25
N ASN A 439 20.26 30.08 21.33
CA ASN A 439 20.80 30.66 22.56
C ASN A 439 20.78 29.60 23.69
N PRO A 440 21.38 29.88 24.86
CA PRO A 440 21.34 28.95 26.00
C PRO A 440 19.91 28.50 26.35
N ASP A 441 19.00 29.46 26.59
CA ASP A 441 17.62 29.19 27.06
C ASP A 441 16.53 29.51 26.03
N SER A 442 16.92 29.99 24.84
CA SER A 442 15.99 30.39 23.79
C SER A 442 16.45 29.97 22.39
N ILE A 443 15.52 29.97 21.45
CA ILE A 443 15.78 29.75 20.03
C ILE A 443 15.10 30.87 19.25
N SER A 444 15.89 31.62 18.50
CA SER A 444 15.39 32.66 17.60
C SER A 444 15.20 32.08 16.20
N ILE A 445 13.98 32.16 15.68
CA ILE A 445 13.61 31.70 14.34
C ILE A 445 13.37 32.94 13.47
N LEU A 446 14.34 33.26 12.62
CA LEU A 446 14.25 34.39 11.69
C LEU A 446 13.63 33.91 10.37
N VAL A 447 12.58 34.59 9.93
CA VAL A 447 11.80 34.19 8.74
C VAL A 447 11.66 35.37 7.78
N GLU A 448 12.08 35.18 6.53
CA GLU A 448 11.92 36.18 5.49
C GLU A 448 10.43 36.38 5.15
N GLY A 449 10.00 37.64 5.08
CA GLY A 449 8.60 38.02 4.83
C GLY A 449 7.66 37.86 6.03
N PHE A 450 8.19 37.56 7.22
CA PHE A 450 7.43 37.62 8.47
C PHE A 450 7.37 39.06 9.01
N SER A 451 6.23 39.47 9.55
CA SER A 451 6.03 40.78 10.16
C SER A 451 5.62 40.62 11.62
N GLU A 452 6.39 41.23 12.52
CA GLU A 452 6.14 41.22 13.97
C GLU A 452 4.96 42.12 14.37
N ALA A 453 4.59 43.08 13.51
CA ALA A 453 3.47 43.99 13.75
C ALA A 453 2.10 43.30 13.65
N GLN A 454 2.01 42.12 13.04
CA GLN A 454 0.76 41.37 12.93
C GLN A 454 0.53 40.52 14.18
N ALA A 455 -0.65 40.66 14.79
CA ALA A 455 -1.04 39.84 15.93
C ALA A 455 -0.93 38.34 15.60
N ALA A 456 -0.15 37.61 16.40
CA ALA A 456 0.08 36.19 16.21
C ALA A 456 -1.24 35.40 16.29
N PRO A 457 -1.64 34.66 15.24
CA PRO A 457 -2.83 33.83 15.30
C PRO A 457 -2.73 32.81 16.45
N ASN A 458 -3.85 32.46 17.11
CA ASN A 458 -3.89 31.42 18.15
C ASN A 458 -3.22 30.10 17.73
N ALA A 459 -3.24 29.78 16.43
CA ALA A 459 -2.57 28.61 15.87
C ALA A 459 -1.02 28.72 15.89
N LEU A 460 -0.46 29.91 15.75
CA LEU A 460 0.98 30.16 15.89
C LEU A 460 1.40 29.98 17.34
N VAL A 461 0.62 30.51 18.29
CA VAL A 461 0.86 30.31 19.74
C VAL A 461 0.81 28.83 20.10
N ALA A 462 -0.18 28.09 19.59
CA ALA A 462 -0.28 26.65 19.83
C ALA A 462 0.89 25.87 19.21
N GLY A 463 1.35 26.24 18.00
CA GLY A 463 2.53 25.64 17.37
C GLY A 463 3.82 25.94 18.14
N LYS A 464 4.00 27.19 18.56
CA LYS A 464 5.11 27.65 19.41
C LYS A 464 5.20 26.84 20.70
N ARG A 465 4.11 26.75 21.48
CA ARG A 465 4.09 25.99 22.74
C ARG A 465 4.46 24.52 22.57
N MET A 466 4.04 23.89 21.47
CA MET A 466 4.43 22.50 21.18
C MET A 466 5.94 22.38 20.92
N LEU A 467 6.51 23.32 20.17
CA LEU A 467 7.94 23.34 19.89
C LEU A 467 8.74 23.61 21.17
N GLU A 468 8.30 24.55 22.00
CA GLU A 468 8.95 24.86 23.28
C GLU A 468 8.95 23.64 24.21
N SER A 469 7.81 22.95 24.32
CA SER A 469 7.70 21.71 25.09
C SER A 469 8.59 20.59 24.53
N ALA A 470 8.77 20.52 23.22
CA ALA A 470 9.59 19.48 22.60
C ALA A 470 11.09 19.75 22.69
N LEU A 471 11.49 21.01 22.56
CA LEU A 471 12.88 21.45 22.53
C LEU A 471 13.42 21.78 23.93
N GLY A 472 12.54 22.03 24.91
CA GLY A 472 12.92 22.45 26.26
C GLY A 472 13.49 23.87 26.31
N LYS A 473 13.21 24.70 25.29
CA LYS A 473 13.70 26.08 25.16
C LYS A 473 12.58 27.01 24.74
N SER A 474 12.66 28.28 25.16
CA SER A 474 11.72 29.31 24.70
C SER A 474 11.95 29.65 23.22
N ILE A 475 10.89 30.03 22.49
CA ILE A 475 11.00 30.31 21.05
C ILE A 475 10.53 31.73 20.72
N ALA A 476 11.35 32.47 19.98
CA ALA A 476 11.02 33.77 19.42
C ALA A 476 11.01 33.71 17.89
N PHE A 477 10.09 34.45 17.26
CA PHE A 477 10.01 34.59 15.80
C PHE A 477 10.36 36.03 15.44
N HIS A 478 11.28 36.19 14.49
CA HIS A 478 11.75 37.51 14.04
C HIS A 478 11.67 37.64 12.53
N ALA A 479 11.54 38.88 12.04
CA ALA A 479 11.71 39.17 10.63
C ALA A 479 13.19 38.94 10.23
N LEU A 480 13.43 38.20 9.14
CA LEU A 480 14.77 38.15 8.55
C LEU A 480 14.94 39.36 7.63
N GLU A 481 15.76 40.32 8.04
CA GLU A 481 16.08 41.48 7.20
C GLU A 481 16.76 41.03 5.90
N LYS A 482 16.30 41.57 4.76
CA LYS A 482 17.02 41.42 3.50
C LYS A 482 18.29 42.23 3.63
N VAL A 483 19.43 41.56 3.73
CA VAL A 483 20.70 42.20 3.41
C VAL A 483 20.66 42.46 1.90
N GLU A 484 20.33 43.69 1.50
CA GLU A 484 20.67 44.16 0.16
C GLU A 484 22.19 44.05 0.02
N PRO A 485 22.72 43.45 -1.06
CA PRO A 485 24.15 43.50 -1.28
C PRO A 485 24.53 44.98 -1.33
N MET A 486 25.36 45.43 -0.38
CA MET A 486 25.94 46.76 -0.46
C MET A 486 26.58 46.87 -1.84
N LEU A 487 26.05 47.79 -2.66
CA LEU A 487 26.69 48.17 -3.92
C LEU A 487 28.16 48.47 -3.60
N PRO A 488 29.12 47.92 -4.36
CA PRO A 488 30.52 48.23 -4.13
C PRO A 488 30.69 49.75 -4.20
N LEU A 489 31.36 50.29 -3.18
CA LEU A 489 31.75 51.70 -3.07
C LEU A 489 32.09 52.27 -4.45
N GLU A 490 31.37 53.30 -4.87
CA GLU A 490 31.69 54.05 -6.09
C GLU A 490 33.11 54.60 -5.92
N PHE A 491 34.05 54.05 -6.70
CA PHE A 491 35.37 54.65 -6.84
C PHE A 491 35.24 55.93 -7.67
N PRO A 492 35.87 57.06 -7.28
CA PRO A 492 35.79 58.29 -8.04
C PRO A 492 36.29 58.07 -9.47
N SER A 493 35.48 58.45 -10.45
CA SER A 493 35.86 58.39 -11.87
C SER A 493 37.14 59.20 -12.10
N ALA A 494 38.18 58.54 -12.61
CA ALA A 494 39.36 59.22 -13.12
C ALA A 494 38.94 60.15 -14.26
N THR A 495 39.17 61.45 -14.07
CA THR A 495 39.03 62.47 -15.11
C THR A 495 39.99 62.14 -16.26
N SER A 496 39.45 61.70 -17.40
CA SER A 496 40.23 61.60 -18.63
C SER A 496 40.55 63.02 -19.11
N LYS A 497 41.78 63.48 -18.87
CA LYS A 497 42.34 64.60 -19.63
C LYS A 497 42.50 64.15 -21.07
N THR A 498 41.63 64.64 -21.94
CA THR A 498 41.78 64.57 -23.39
C THR A 498 43.01 65.38 -23.77
N LEU A 499 44.08 64.71 -24.20
CA LEU A 499 45.22 65.34 -24.85
C LEU A 499 44.76 65.82 -26.23
N ALA A 500 44.82 67.13 -26.45
CA ALA A 500 44.66 67.74 -27.76
C ALA A 500 45.81 67.29 -28.67
N ALA A 501 45.46 66.68 -29.82
CA ALA A 501 46.38 66.48 -30.93
C ALA A 501 46.49 67.81 -31.70
N GLY A 502 47.67 68.42 -31.65
CA GLY A 502 48.09 69.45 -32.59
C GLY A 502 48.75 68.82 -33.82
N ALA A 503 48.38 69.36 -34.98
CA ALA A 503 49.04 69.43 -36.29
C ALA A 503 50.22 68.48 -36.60
N ASP A 504 50.09 67.70 -37.68
CA ASP A 504 50.57 68.08 -39.02
C ASP A 504 49.82 67.33 -40.13
#